data_AF-A0A964BPJ4-F1
#
_entry.id   AF-A0A964BPJ4-F1
#
_cell.length_a   1.000
_cell.length_b   1.000
_cell.length_c   1.000
_cell.angle_alpha   90.00
_cell.angle_beta   90.00
_cell.angle_gamma   90.00
#
_symmetry.space_group_name_H-M   'P 1'
#
loop_
_entity.id
_entity.type
_entity.pdbx_description
1 polymer ?
#
loop_
_entity_poly.entity_id
_entity_poly.type
_entity_poly.pdbx_seq_one_letter_code
_entity_poly.pdbx_strand_id
1 'polypeptide(L)'
;MSDRIGSIFGFLNGTIVTIESGYKVFPHPQPDKIFKRLSDAKWFLALRWCDDFSTPAGIINNTGELSFFNQIVLEMGEENFIPQKYRLEIFTHCLPLKPNETITYDLVVEGKNTLEIRALEIDPRYGKVALVRQLDR
;
A
#
# COMPACT_ATOMS: atom_id res chain seq x y z
N MET A 1 29.10 -9.56 -11.46
CA MET A 1 28.04 -9.28 -10.48
C MET A 1 27.21 -10.56 -10.32
N SER A 2 27.61 -11.49 -9.44
CA SER A 2 26.98 -12.83 -9.36
C SER A 2 26.40 -13.18 -7.98
N ASP A 3 26.57 -12.35 -6.96
CA ASP A 3 26.35 -12.78 -5.57
C ASP A 3 24.97 -12.43 -4.99
N ARG A 4 23.94 -12.21 -5.83
CA ARG A 4 22.59 -11.83 -5.33
C ARG A 4 21.45 -12.73 -5.79
N ILE A 5 21.69 -13.70 -6.67
CA ILE A 5 20.68 -14.68 -7.06
C ILE A 5 20.36 -15.56 -5.86
N GLY A 6 19.08 -15.78 -5.60
CA GLY A 6 18.61 -16.54 -4.43
C GLY A 6 18.50 -15.73 -3.14
N SER A 7 18.79 -14.41 -3.15
CA SER A 7 18.48 -13.55 -2.00
C SER A 7 16.98 -13.49 -1.78
N ILE A 8 16.56 -13.64 -0.52
CA ILE A 8 15.16 -13.64 -0.09
C ILE A 8 14.91 -12.41 0.78
N PHE A 9 13.88 -11.64 0.45
CA PHE A 9 13.40 -10.52 1.25
C PHE A 9 11.98 -10.82 1.72
N GLY A 10 11.78 -10.93 3.03
CA GLY A 10 10.45 -10.83 3.62
C GLY A 10 10.00 -9.37 3.57
N PHE A 11 8.82 -9.11 3.02
CA PHE A 11 8.25 -7.77 2.95
C PHE A 11 6.73 -7.84 3.11
N LEU A 12 6.21 -7.29 4.20
CA LEU A 12 4.81 -7.46 4.62
C LEU A 12 4.44 -8.96 4.65
N ASN A 13 3.24 -9.33 4.21
CA ASN A 13 2.78 -10.71 4.12
C ASN A 13 3.31 -11.47 2.88
N GLY A 14 4.39 -11.01 2.26
CA GLY A 14 4.96 -11.59 1.05
C GLY A 14 6.46 -11.78 1.10
N THR A 15 6.96 -12.55 0.13
CA THR A 15 8.37 -12.86 -0.06
C THR A 15 8.81 -12.44 -1.45
N ILE A 16 9.93 -11.73 -1.55
CA ILE A 16 10.57 -11.36 -2.80
C ILE A 16 11.86 -12.17 -2.95
N VAL A 17 12.02 -12.87 -4.06
CA VAL A 17 13.21 -13.65 -4.38
C VAL A 17 13.92 -13.04 -5.58
N THR A 18 15.22 -12.76 -5.43
CA THR A 18 16.06 -12.33 -6.55
C THR A 18 16.39 -13.51 -7.44
N ILE A 19 16.14 -13.38 -8.74
CA ILE A 19 16.49 -14.34 -9.77
C ILE A 19 17.35 -13.65 -10.84
N GLU A 20 17.92 -14.42 -11.77
CA GLU A 20 18.80 -13.89 -12.82
C GLU A 20 18.18 -12.73 -13.61
N SER A 21 16.88 -12.80 -13.91
CA SER A 21 16.17 -11.84 -14.74
C SER A 21 15.44 -10.73 -13.97
N GLY A 22 15.54 -10.70 -12.63
CA GLY A 22 14.87 -9.69 -11.79
C GLY A 22 14.39 -10.23 -10.45
N TYR A 23 13.15 -9.92 -10.10
CA TYR A 23 12.55 -10.23 -8.79
C TYR A 23 11.22 -10.95 -8.94
N LYS A 24 11.07 -12.12 -8.32
CA LYS A 24 9.78 -12.83 -8.20
C LYS A 24 9.15 -12.55 -6.86
N VAL A 25 7.83 -12.44 -6.83
CA VAL A 25 7.05 -12.24 -5.61
C VAL A 25 6.25 -13.50 -5.32
N PHE A 26 6.15 -13.86 -4.04
CA PHE A 26 5.36 -14.99 -3.55
C PHE A 26 4.54 -14.56 -2.32
N PRO A 27 3.22 -14.82 -2.29
CA PRO A 27 2.40 -15.31 -3.40
C PRO A 27 2.21 -14.24 -4.48
N HIS A 28 2.06 -14.67 -5.75
CA HIS A 28 1.66 -13.79 -6.85
C HIS A 28 0.59 -14.51 -7.71
N PRO A 29 -0.53 -13.85 -8.08
CA PRO A 29 -1.60 -14.49 -8.87
C PRO A 29 -1.14 -15.00 -10.24
N GLN A 30 -0.08 -14.39 -10.79
CA GLN A 30 0.64 -14.85 -11.97
C GLN A 30 2.02 -15.37 -11.53
N PRO A 31 2.22 -16.68 -11.31
CA PRO A 31 3.45 -17.22 -10.74
C PRO A 31 4.72 -16.93 -11.55
N ASP A 32 4.58 -16.65 -12.84
CA ASP A 32 5.69 -16.35 -13.76
C ASP A 32 5.98 -14.86 -13.91
N LYS A 33 5.25 -13.99 -13.19
CA LYS A 33 5.53 -12.55 -13.20
C LYS A 33 6.91 -12.27 -12.62
N ILE A 34 7.70 -11.50 -13.36
CA ILE A 34 9.03 -11.04 -12.95
C ILE A 34 9.03 -9.51 -12.97
N PHE A 35 9.35 -8.92 -11.84
CA PHE A 35 9.55 -7.48 -11.70
C PHE A 35 10.99 -7.14 -12.04
N LYS A 36 11.21 -6.09 -12.85
CA LYS A 36 12.56 -5.64 -13.21
C LYS A 36 13.26 -4.91 -12.07
N ARG A 37 12.51 -4.34 -11.12
CA ARG A 37 13.03 -3.55 -10.00
C ARG A 37 12.46 -4.06 -8.68
N LEU A 38 13.30 -4.07 -7.64
CA LEU A 38 12.90 -4.43 -6.29
C LEU A 38 11.81 -3.47 -5.74
N SER A 39 11.92 -2.18 -6.05
CA SER A 39 10.93 -1.16 -5.67
C SER A 39 9.52 -1.54 -6.16
N ASP A 40 9.41 -2.02 -7.39
CA ASP A 40 8.12 -2.36 -8.01
C ASP A 40 7.53 -3.63 -7.35
N ALA A 41 8.38 -4.60 -7.00
CA ALA A 41 7.97 -5.80 -6.27
C ALA A 41 7.48 -5.48 -4.85
N LYS A 42 8.18 -4.58 -4.13
CA LYS A 42 7.74 -4.09 -2.81
C LYS A 42 6.44 -3.29 -2.91
N TRP A 43 6.32 -2.42 -3.91
CA TRP A 43 5.10 -1.66 -4.16
C TRP A 43 3.91 -2.59 -4.41
N PHE A 44 4.09 -3.61 -5.25
CA PHE A 44 3.07 -4.63 -5.48
C PHE A 44 2.63 -5.31 -4.18
N LEU A 45 3.57 -5.72 -3.32
CA LEU A 45 3.24 -6.34 -2.03
C LEU A 45 2.52 -5.38 -1.07
N ALA A 46 2.87 -4.09 -1.09
CA ALA A 46 2.15 -3.09 -0.30
C ALA A 46 0.69 -2.92 -0.77
N LEU A 47 0.45 -2.91 -2.08
CA LEU A 47 -0.91 -2.88 -2.63
C LEU A 47 -1.69 -4.17 -2.32
N ARG A 48 -1.04 -5.33 -2.44
CA ARG A 48 -1.64 -6.62 -2.08
C ARG A 48 -2.01 -6.69 -0.60
N TRP A 49 -1.21 -6.08 0.27
CA TRP A 49 -1.53 -6.01 1.69
C TRP A 49 -2.85 -5.25 1.96
N CYS A 50 -3.24 -4.32 1.09
CA CYS A 50 -4.57 -3.68 1.19
C CYS A 50 -5.72 -4.68 0.98
N ASP A 51 -5.50 -5.73 0.21
CA ASP A 51 -6.50 -6.78 -0.07
C ASP A 51 -6.69 -7.74 1.11
N ASP A 52 -5.75 -7.75 2.08
CA ASP A 52 -5.89 -8.55 3.30
C ASP A 52 -6.89 -7.93 4.29
N PHE A 53 -7.34 -6.69 4.08
CA PHE A 53 -8.34 -6.03 4.92
C PHE A 53 -9.76 -6.34 4.46
N SER A 54 -10.62 -6.70 5.42
CA SER A 54 -12.07 -6.88 5.22
C SER A 54 -12.84 -5.56 5.07
N THR A 55 -12.15 -4.42 5.15
CA THR A 55 -12.71 -3.08 4.98
C THR A 55 -12.01 -2.35 3.83
N PRO A 56 -12.62 -1.31 3.25
CA PRO A 56 -11.97 -0.50 2.23
C PRO A 56 -10.59 -0.01 2.66
N ALA A 57 -9.57 -0.31 1.84
CA ALA A 57 -8.19 0.03 2.11
C ALA A 57 -7.40 0.39 0.85
N GLY A 58 -6.44 1.30 0.98
CA GLY A 58 -5.57 1.73 -0.10
C GLY A 58 -4.35 2.48 0.40
N ILE A 59 -3.49 2.91 -0.52
CA ILE A 59 -2.29 3.68 -0.23
C ILE A 59 -2.37 5.02 -0.93
N ILE A 60 -2.17 6.09 -0.16
CA ILE A 60 -2.06 7.46 -0.67
C ILE A 60 -0.61 7.91 -0.64
N ASN A 61 -0.12 8.43 -1.75
CA ASN A 61 1.22 8.99 -1.85
C ASN A 61 1.24 10.52 -1.60
N ASN A 62 2.42 11.11 -1.71
CA ASN A 62 2.64 12.54 -1.48
C ASN A 62 2.00 13.47 -2.54
N THR A 63 1.49 12.93 -3.65
CA THR A 63 0.74 13.69 -4.67
C THR A 63 -0.78 13.54 -4.49
N GLY A 64 -1.22 12.74 -3.52
CA GLY A 64 -2.64 12.47 -3.28
C GLY A 64 -3.22 11.41 -4.23
N GLU A 65 -2.39 10.70 -4.98
CA GLU A 65 -2.83 9.56 -5.78
C GLU A 65 -3.16 8.39 -4.85
N LEU A 66 -4.31 7.78 -5.10
CA LEU A 66 -4.78 6.61 -4.36
C LEU A 66 -4.50 5.35 -5.20
N SER A 67 -3.78 4.40 -4.62
CA SER A 67 -3.46 3.11 -5.24
C SER A 67 -3.97 1.97 -4.36
N PHE A 68 -4.56 0.93 -4.96
CA PHE A 68 -5.16 -0.17 -4.22
C PHE A 68 -5.28 -1.45 -5.06
N PHE A 69 -5.32 -2.60 -4.38
CA PHE A 69 -5.83 -3.87 -4.91
C PHE A 69 -6.98 -4.44 -4.09
N ASN A 70 -7.49 -3.69 -3.11
CA ASN A 70 -8.58 -4.12 -2.25
C ASN A 70 -9.87 -4.29 -3.05
N GLN A 71 -10.45 -5.49 -3.03
CA GLN A 71 -11.65 -5.83 -3.81
C GLN A 71 -12.86 -4.94 -3.48
N ILE A 72 -13.02 -4.53 -2.22
CA ILE A 72 -14.14 -3.67 -1.80
C ILE A 72 -14.01 -2.29 -2.43
N VAL A 73 -12.80 -1.72 -2.45
CA VAL A 73 -12.52 -0.43 -3.13
C VAL A 73 -12.73 -0.55 -4.64
N LEU A 74 -12.33 -1.68 -5.25
CA LEU A 74 -12.56 -1.95 -6.68
C LEU A 74 -14.05 -1.97 -7.03
N GLU A 75 -14.90 -2.50 -6.15
CA GLU A 75 -16.35 -2.58 -6.35
C GLU A 75 -17.06 -1.26 -6.09
N MET A 76 -16.72 -0.58 -4.99
CA MET A 76 -17.38 0.69 -4.63
C MET A 76 -16.86 1.88 -5.45
N GLY A 77 -15.64 1.82 -5.96
CA GLY A 77 -14.96 2.91 -6.66
C GLY A 77 -14.17 3.85 -5.75
N GLU A 78 -13.04 4.35 -6.26
CA GLU A 78 -12.08 5.13 -5.47
C GLU A 78 -12.62 6.46 -4.92
N GLU A 79 -13.52 7.12 -5.66
CA GLU A 79 -14.14 8.38 -5.23
C GLU A 79 -15.13 8.16 -4.07
N ASN A 80 -15.77 6.99 -4.01
CA ASN A 80 -16.67 6.64 -2.90
C ASN A 80 -15.89 6.21 -1.66
N PHE A 81 -14.68 5.65 -1.83
CA PHE A 81 -13.81 5.31 -0.71
C PHE A 81 -13.19 6.56 -0.09
N ILE A 82 -12.39 7.31 -0.87
CA ILE A 82 -11.77 8.57 -0.44
C ILE A 82 -11.84 9.56 -1.62
N PRO A 83 -12.77 10.53 -1.57
CA PRO A 83 -12.89 11.54 -2.60
C PRO A 83 -11.57 12.30 -2.80
N GLN A 84 -11.25 12.64 -4.05
CA GLN A 84 -9.96 13.25 -4.40
C GLN A 84 -9.57 14.44 -3.53
N LYS A 85 -10.55 15.29 -3.17
CA LYS A 85 -10.36 16.50 -2.36
C LYS A 85 -9.79 16.27 -0.96
N TYR A 86 -9.92 15.06 -0.40
CA TYR A 86 -9.42 14.73 0.95
C TYR A 86 -8.08 14.00 0.94
N ARG A 87 -7.62 13.49 -0.20
CA ARG A 87 -6.47 12.57 -0.25
C ARG A 87 -5.17 13.22 0.26
N LEU A 88 -4.89 14.44 -0.17
CA LEU A 88 -3.71 15.19 0.28
C LEU A 88 -3.78 15.52 1.78
N GLU A 89 -4.95 15.94 2.29
CA GLU A 89 -5.15 16.20 3.71
C GLU A 89 -4.85 14.95 4.54
N ILE A 90 -5.43 13.81 4.16
CA ILE A 90 -5.19 12.51 4.79
C ILE A 90 -3.69 12.15 4.76
N PHE A 91 -3.02 12.37 3.64
CA PHE A 91 -1.57 12.17 3.54
C PHE A 91 -0.79 13.08 4.51
N THR A 92 -1.20 14.33 4.72
CA THR A 92 -0.48 15.21 5.65
C THR A 92 -0.45 14.70 7.09
N HIS A 93 -1.50 13.97 7.53
CA HIS A 93 -1.52 13.32 8.84
C HIS A 93 -0.48 12.20 8.98
N CYS A 94 0.01 11.64 7.88
CA CYS A 94 1.06 10.62 7.86
C CYS A 94 2.47 11.22 8.04
N LEU A 95 2.69 12.47 7.66
CA LEU A 95 4.02 13.11 7.71
C LEU A 95 4.69 13.09 9.08
N PRO A 96 4.03 13.41 10.21
CA PRO A 96 4.67 13.40 11.53
C PRO A 96 4.89 11.99 12.11
N LEU A 97 4.22 10.97 11.57
CA LEU A 97 4.28 9.61 12.08
C LEU A 97 5.60 8.92 11.72
N LYS A 98 6.14 8.09 12.61
CA LYS A 98 7.24 7.17 12.28
C LYS A 98 6.72 5.98 11.46
N PRO A 99 7.59 5.23 10.77
CA PRO A 99 7.17 4.03 10.04
C PRO A 99 6.38 3.06 10.93
N ASN A 100 5.26 2.58 10.40
CA ASN A 100 4.24 1.74 11.05
C ASN A 100 3.45 2.37 12.20
N GLU A 101 3.70 3.64 12.57
CA GLU A 101 2.81 4.34 13.49
C GLU A 101 1.47 4.64 12.81
N THR A 102 0.41 4.68 13.62
CA THR A 102 -0.98 4.85 13.18
C THR A 102 -1.64 6.03 13.87
N ILE A 103 -2.54 6.69 13.16
CA ILE A 103 -3.47 7.68 13.71
C ILE A 103 -4.88 7.41 13.19
N THR A 104 -5.88 7.87 13.92
CA THR A 104 -7.29 7.83 13.50
C THR A 104 -7.71 9.19 12.96
N TYR A 105 -8.45 9.20 11.85
CA TYR A 105 -8.98 10.40 11.22
C TYR A 105 -10.46 10.21 10.90
N ASP A 106 -11.31 11.11 11.39
CA ASP A 106 -12.73 11.08 11.09
C ASP A 106 -13.02 11.82 9.78
N LEU A 107 -13.28 11.07 8.72
CA LEU A 107 -13.68 11.61 7.43
C LEU A 107 -15.18 11.95 7.46
N VAL A 108 -15.51 13.23 7.46
CA VAL A 108 -16.89 13.71 7.47
C VAL A 108 -17.43 13.77 6.03
N VAL A 109 -17.74 12.59 5.46
CA VAL A 109 -18.35 12.46 4.13
C VAL A 109 -19.61 11.61 4.26
N GLU A 110 -20.78 12.25 4.15
CA GLU A 110 -22.11 11.60 4.06
C GLU A 110 -22.45 10.56 5.15
N GLY A 111 -21.67 10.52 6.23
CA GLY A 111 -21.69 9.49 7.27
C GLY A 111 -20.31 9.47 7.94
N LYS A 112 -20.22 9.08 9.22
CA LYS A 112 -18.95 9.08 9.94
C LYS A 112 -18.10 7.88 9.48
N ASN A 113 -17.22 8.09 8.50
CA ASN A 113 -16.23 7.09 8.12
C ASN A 113 -14.93 7.37 8.85
N THR A 114 -14.65 6.58 9.88
CA THR A 114 -13.37 6.68 10.60
C THR A 114 -12.30 5.92 9.82
N LEU A 115 -11.21 6.60 9.50
CA LEU A 115 -10.04 6.02 8.85
C LEU A 115 -8.94 5.77 9.87
N GLU A 116 -8.29 4.59 9.80
CA GLU A 116 -6.94 4.43 10.31
C GLU A 116 -5.95 4.80 9.21
N ILE A 117 -5.02 5.68 9.54
CA ILE A 117 -3.91 6.08 8.69
C ILE A 117 -2.64 5.50 9.30
N ARG A 118 -1.88 4.72 8.53
CA ARG A 118 -0.59 4.15 8.91
C ARG A 118 0.51 4.68 8.00
N ALA A 119 1.59 5.18 8.59
CA ALA A 119 2.75 5.58 7.81
C ALA A 119 3.57 4.37 7.37
N LEU A 120 3.88 4.28 6.07
CA LEU A 120 4.74 3.24 5.52
C LEU A 120 5.95 3.83 4.80
N GLU A 121 7.08 3.14 4.91
CA GLU A 121 8.28 3.36 4.09
C GLU A 121 8.56 2.09 3.28
N ILE A 122 8.03 2.06 2.05
CA ILE A 122 8.11 0.88 1.19
C ILE A 122 9.49 0.80 0.53
N ASP A 123 9.88 1.89 -0.11
CA ASP A 123 11.19 2.03 -0.77
C ASP A 123 11.56 3.52 -0.78
N PRO A 124 12.84 3.89 -0.64
CA PRO A 124 13.26 5.30 -0.62
C PRO A 124 12.77 6.11 -1.82
N ARG A 125 12.52 5.46 -2.97
CA ARG A 125 12.04 6.09 -4.20
C ARG A 125 10.59 6.59 -4.12
N TYR A 126 9.76 5.94 -3.32
CA TYR A 126 8.36 6.36 -3.12
C TYR A 126 8.23 7.35 -1.95
N GLY A 127 9.28 7.50 -1.14
CA GLY A 127 9.20 8.24 0.11
C GLY A 127 8.23 7.58 1.11
N LYS A 128 7.72 8.40 2.03
CA LYS A 128 6.67 8.00 2.96
C LYS A 128 5.33 7.96 2.24
N VAL A 129 4.53 6.93 2.50
CA VAL A 129 3.15 6.81 2.00
C VAL A 129 2.19 6.51 3.13
N ALA A 130 0.92 6.84 2.95
CA ALA A 130 -0.14 6.60 3.92
C ALA A 130 -0.95 5.36 3.50
N LEU A 131 -0.83 4.25 4.22
CA LEU A 131 -1.83 3.18 4.15
C LEU A 131 -3.06 3.65 4.91
N VAL A 132 -4.20 3.65 4.24
CA VAL A 132 -5.47 4.13 4.76
C VAL A 132 -6.46 2.98 4.72
N ARG A 133 -7.17 2.74 5.82
CA ARG A 133 -8.26 1.76 5.89
C ARG A 133 -9.44 2.32 6.66
N GLN A 134 -10.66 1.96 6.25
CA GLN A 134 -11.84 2.21 7.05
C GLN A 134 -11.86 1.31 8.28
N LEU A 135 -12.27 1.86 9.42
CA LEU A 135 -12.53 1.11 10.64
C LEU A 135 -14.02 0.79 10.72
N ASP A 136 -14.35 -0.49 10.86
CA ASP A 136 -15.69 -0.91 11.25
C ASP A 136 -15.98 -0.38 12.66
N ARG A 137 -17.07 0.38 12.81
CA ARG A 137 -17.59 0.79 14.12
C ARG A 137 -18.67 -0.14 14.60
#